data_AF-F1L0N0-F1
#
_entry.id   AF-F1L0N0-F1
#
_cell.length_a   1.000
_cell.length_b   1.000
_cell.length_c   1.000
_cell.angle_alpha   90.00
_cell.angle_beta   90.00
_cell.angle_gamma   90.00
#
_symmetry.space_group_name_H-M   'P 1'
#
loop_
_entity.id
_entity.type
_entity.pdbx_description
1 polymer ?
#
loop_
_entity_poly.entity_id
_entity_poly.type
_entity_poly.pdbx_seq_one_letter_code
_entity_poly.pdbx_strand_id
1 'polypeptide(L)'
;MRSKKERNVVQPVNAPLTPSSELKIGEWFIVLRRAPSRDGIVNERCLATLVEIRSDQEAIEAASVENTFEQEYLNENSVHAHRNSDVSRVCAFIVNAVCAENGETPMDVDDSIVGLNCMMEKKAIMRKYYVHYDGMDRRLDEWVERERIIERANPGSTTPSVLAVPASLAGTLESGTMTRSQRRIHEEFNHLQKSYDDMDATTAKLEKEHAEMTKVKNIELIRYGDYEIDAWYVSPYPAEYGKLHKLWICEYCMAYMKSEEEFLCHMMHYCDRRQPPGDEIYRKGNLSVFEVDGRASKPYCQCLCLLSKLFLDHKTLFFDVETFLFYVLCEVDDVGAHCVGHFSKERLSANNLACIMVLPPFQRRGYGKLLIQLSYELSSREGVIGTPEKPLSDLGKVSYRSYWWWVILEALDELNIDDVTVSDLSVASGIAEDDIISTLQTMQLIKYWKGDHVVRTTRRLVEHCRSINIGRPPRLRLDPNCLKWWPRTRHVNTNHDSKLGAHHLKIFQW
;
A
#
# COMPACT_ATOMS: atom_id res chain seq x y z
N MET A 1 38.42 -38.57 46.07
CA MET A 1 37.91 -37.53 45.15
C MET A 1 36.44 -37.82 44.84
N ARG A 2 35.51 -37.12 45.51
CA ARG A 2 34.06 -37.19 45.22
C ARG A 2 33.76 -36.12 44.16
N SER A 3 33.42 -36.55 42.95
CA SER A 3 33.03 -35.65 41.86
C SER A 3 31.60 -35.13 42.09
N LYS A 4 31.45 -33.81 42.14
CA LYS A 4 30.17 -33.11 42.21
C LYS A 4 29.49 -33.23 40.83
N LYS A 5 28.35 -33.92 40.79
CA LYS A 5 27.43 -33.89 39.66
C LYS A 5 26.66 -32.57 39.75
N GLU A 6 27.03 -31.59 38.95
CA GLU A 6 26.23 -30.37 38.76
C GLU A 6 24.87 -30.77 38.20
N ARG A 7 23.81 -30.49 38.96
CA ARG A 7 22.45 -30.54 38.48
C ARG A 7 22.26 -29.34 37.56
N ASN A 8 22.16 -29.58 36.26
CA ASN A 8 21.53 -28.62 35.35
C ASN A 8 20.08 -28.43 35.81
N VAL A 9 19.82 -27.29 36.44
CA VAL A 9 18.49 -26.82 36.76
C VAL A 9 17.85 -26.43 35.43
N VAL A 10 16.93 -27.25 34.93
CA VAL A 10 16.00 -26.85 33.88
C VAL A 10 15.18 -25.71 34.44
N GLN A 11 15.35 -24.49 33.91
CA GLN A 11 14.52 -23.35 34.28
C GLN A 11 13.06 -23.65 33.89
N PRO A 12 12.09 -23.32 34.76
CA PRO A 12 10.68 -23.56 34.45
C PRO A 12 10.26 -22.69 33.25
N VAL A 13 9.69 -23.35 32.24
CA VAL A 13 9.37 -22.77 30.91
C VAL A 13 8.20 -21.76 30.96
N ASN A 14 7.51 -21.63 32.10
CA ASN A 14 6.34 -20.77 32.27
C ASN A 14 6.50 -19.78 33.45
N ALA A 15 7.68 -19.16 33.60
CA ALA A 15 7.80 -18.03 34.53
C ALA A 15 7.13 -16.79 33.92
N PRO A 16 6.21 -16.10 34.62
CA PRO A 16 5.64 -14.85 34.12
C PRO A 16 6.76 -13.84 33.88
N LEU A 17 6.76 -13.20 32.70
CA LEU A 17 7.78 -12.22 32.35
C LEU A 17 7.67 -11.03 33.31
N THR A 18 8.77 -10.71 33.99
CA THR A 18 8.89 -9.47 34.77
C THR A 18 9.31 -8.32 33.84
N PRO A 19 9.08 -7.04 34.23
CA PRO A 19 9.60 -5.89 33.47
C PRO A 19 11.12 -5.92 33.25
N SER A 20 11.86 -6.63 34.11
CA SER A 20 13.32 -6.82 34.03
C SER A 20 13.74 -8.05 33.21
N SER A 21 12.81 -8.82 32.67
CA SER A 21 13.13 -10.03 31.90
C SER A 21 13.76 -9.65 30.55
N GLU A 22 14.96 -10.17 30.30
CA GLU A 22 15.64 -9.98 29.02
C GLU A 22 14.93 -10.78 27.92
N LEU A 23 14.66 -10.14 26.78
CA LEU A 23 14.10 -10.78 25.59
C LEU A 23 15.16 -10.88 24.50
N LYS A 24 15.06 -11.92 23.66
CA LYS A 24 16.00 -12.13 22.54
C LYS A 24 15.27 -12.13 21.21
N ILE A 25 15.90 -11.53 20.20
CA ILE A 25 15.43 -11.56 18.80
C ILE A 25 15.32 -13.02 18.35
N GLY A 26 14.23 -13.35 17.67
CA GLY A 26 13.87 -14.70 17.22
C GLY A 26 13.11 -15.54 18.26
N GLU A 27 12.96 -15.07 19.51
CA GLU A 27 12.08 -15.72 20.49
C GLU A 27 10.60 -15.45 20.19
N TRP A 28 9.76 -16.38 20.60
CA TRP A 28 8.31 -16.34 20.41
C TRP A 28 7.63 -15.95 21.71
N PHE A 29 6.59 -15.12 21.61
CA PHE A 29 5.86 -14.59 22.75
C PHE A 29 4.36 -14.53 22.47
N ILE A 30 3.57 -14.55 23.54
CA ILE A 30 2.19 -14.06 23.48
C ILE A 30 2.21 -12.55 23.68
N VAL A 31 1.77 -11.83 22.66
CA VAL A 31 1.74 -10.37 22.62
C VAL A 31 0.29 -9.89 22.53
N LEU A 32 -0.03 -8.84 23.28
CA LEU A 32 -1.33 -8.18 23.20
C LEU A 32 -1.35 -7.26 21.98
N ARG A 33 -2.04 -7.67 20.92
CA ARG A 33 -2.30 -6.86 19.73
C ARG A 33 -3.53 -5.97 19.96
N ARG A 34 -3.43 -4.69 19.65
CA ARG A 34 -4.59 -3.78 19.65
C ARG A 34 -5.36 -3.98 18.34
N ALA A 35 -6.53 -4.57 18.41
CA ALA A 35 -7.38 -4.81 17.25
C ALA A 35 -8.67 -3.96 17.34
N PRO A 36 -9.09 -3.32 16.24
CA PRO A 36 -10.38 -2.65 16.18
C PRO A 36 -11.53 -3.67 16.24
N SER A 37 -12.48 -3.43 17.12
CA SER A 37 -13.75 -4.15 17.29
C SER A 37 -14.92 -3.19 17.16
N ARG A 38 -16.15 -3.74 17.10
CA ARG A 38 -17.39 -2.96 17.02
C ARG A 38 -17.56 -1.97 18.18
N ASP A 39 -16.99 -2.29 19.35
CA ASP A 39 -17.12 -1.51 20.58
C ASP A 39 -15.84 -0.71 20.94
N GLY A 40 -14.88 -0.57 20.01
CA GLY A 40 -13.61 0.15 20.24
C GLY A 40 -12.37 -0.71 20.00
N ILE A 41 -11.29 -0.47 20.74
CA ILE A 41 -10.03 -1.23 20.60
C ILE A 41 -9.99 -2.34 21.65
N VAL A 42 -9.71 -3.57 21.22
CA VAL A 42 -9.60 -4.75 22.09
C VAL A 42 -8.18 -5.29 22.03
N ASN A 43 -7.67 -5.77 23.16
CA ASN A 43 -6.38 -6.45 23.21
C ASN A 43 -6.58 -7.94 22.92
N GLU A 44 -6.13 -8.38 21.76
CA GLU A 44 -6.11 -9.79 21.36
C GLU A 44 -4.77 -10.43 21.76
N ARG A 45 -4.80 -11.65 22.28
CA ARG A 45 -3.59 -12.43 22.54
C ARG A 45 -3.15 -13.13 21.26
N CYS A 46 -2.04 -12.69 20.70
CA CYS A 46 -1.49 -13.23 19.47
C CYS A 46 -0.12 -13.85 19.72
N LEU A 47 0.14 -14.98 19.05
CA LEU A 47 1.49 -15.53 18.98
C LEU A 47 2.32 -14.62 18.06
N ALA A 48 3.47 -14.16 18.53
CA ALA A 48 4.34 -13.27 17.77
C ALA A 48 5.81 -13.63 17.94
N THR A 49 6.59 -13.43 16.88
CA THR A 49 8.05 -13.52 16.90
C THR A 49 8.64 -12.14 17.15
N LEU A 50 9.61 -12.04 18.07
CA LEU A 50 10.36 -10.81 18.28
C LEU A 50 11.40 -10.63 17.16
N VAL A 51 11.30 -9.51 16.44
CA VAL A 51 12.10 -9.25 15.24
C VAL A 51 13.24 -8.27 15.51
N GLU A 52 12.97 -7.19 16.24
CA GLU A 52 13.97 -6.16 16.56
C GLU A 52 13.72 -5.55 17.95
N ILE A 53 14.77 -5.06 18.59
CA ILE A 53 14.72 -4.35 19.87
C ILE A 53 15.43 -3.01 19.68
N ARG A 54 14.78 -1.91 20.05
CA ARG A 54 15.34 -0.56 20.00
C ARG A 54 15.25 0.07 21.38
N SER A 55 16.34 0.66 21.87
CA SER A 55 16.31 1.48 23.09
C SER A 55 16.01 2.95 22.78
N ASP A 56 15.34 3.65 23.69
CA ASP A 56 15.13 5.10 23.56
C ASP A 56 16.45 5.88 23.42
N GLN A 57 17.54 5.39 24.02
CA GLN A 57 18.86 6.01 23.90
C GLN A 57 19.43 5.85 22.48
N GLU A 58 19.25 4.70 21.83
CA GLU A 58 19.62 4.53 20.41
C GLU A 58 18.68 5.34 19.49
N ALA A 59 17.40 5.51 19.86
CA ALA A 59 16.48 6.36 19.10
C ALA A 59 16.83 7.86 19.22
N ILE A 60 17.25 8.31 20.42
CA ILE A 60 17.70 9.67 20.71
C ILE A 60 19.11 9.93 20.15
N GLU A 61 20.05 8.99 20.33
CA GLU A 61 21.41 9.07 19.77
C GLU A 61 21.37 9.03 18.24
N ALA A 62 20.50 8.21 17.64
CA ALA A 62 20.29 8.25 16.20
C ALA A 62 19.71 9.60 15.72
N ALA A 63 19.03 10.36 16.58
CA ALA A 63 18.55 11.71 16.33
C ALA A 63 19.56 12.82 16.71
N SER A 64 20.55 12.55 17.56
CA SER A 64 21.57 13.52 18.01
C SER A 64 22.95 13.33 17.36
N VAL A 65 23.26 12.16 16.79
CA VAL A 65 24.50 11.85 16.06
C VAL A 65 24.55 12.55 14.68
N GLU A 66 23.47 13.21 14.25
CA GLU A 66 23.45 14.04 13.04
C GLU A 66 24.28 15.33 13.15
N ASN A 67 24.61 15.82 14.37
CA ASN A 67 25.43 17.03 14.53
C ASN A 67 26.94 16.79 14.28
N THR A 68 27.44 15.56 14.36
CA THR A 68 28.86 15.24 14.13
C THR A 68 29.15 14.82 12.69
N PHE A 69 28.19 14.19 12.01
CA PHE A 69 28.37 13.78 10.62
C PHE A 69 28.29 14.97 9.64
N GLU A 70 27.50 16.00 9.95
CA GLU A 70 27.56 17.28 9.21
C GLU A 70 28.93 17.96 9.36
N GLN A 71 29.57 17.89 10.54
CA GLN A 71 30.90 18.50 10.73
C GLN A 71 32.03 17.75 10.02
N GLU A 72 31.99 16.42 9.96
CA GLU A 72 32.99 15.63 9.22
C GLU A 72 32.76 15.71 7.69
N TYR A 73 31.51 15.73 7.23
CA TYR A 73 31.18 15.86 5.80
C TYR A 73 31.43 17.28 5.24
N LEU A 74 31.28 18.32 6.07
CA LEU A 74 31.64 19.71 5.71
C LEU A 74 33.16 19.93 5.71
N ASN A 75 33.93 19.18 6.52
CA ASN A 75 35.39 19.29 6.57
C ASN A 75 36.06 18.55 5.40
N GLU A 76 35.55 17.40 4.96
CA GLU A 76 36.17 16.63 3.86
C GLU A 76 35.80 17.15 2.45
N ASN A 77 34.66 17.85 2.29
CA ASN A 77 34.21 18.33 0.98
C ASN A 77 34.57 19.79 0.64
N SER A 78 35.46 20.44 1.40
CA SER A 78 35.84 21.84 1.12
C SER A 78 36.71 22.03 -0.12
N VAL A 79 37.21 20.96 -0.76
CA VAL A 79 38.25 21.10 -1.80
C VAL A 79 37.79 20.85 -3.23
N HIS A 80 36.70 20.12 -3.53
CA HIS A 80 36.29 19.95 -4.94
C HIS A 80 34.79 19.75 -5.19
N ALA A 81 34.32 20.43 -6.25
CA ALA A 81 33.08 20.26 -7.01
C ALA A 81 31.86 21.11 -6.61
N HIS A 82 31.89 22.36 -7.12
CA HIS A 82 30.69 23.06 -7.58
C HIS A 82 29.84 22.17 -8.52
N ARG A 83 28.52 22.27 -8.34
CA ARG A 83 27.39 21.75 -9.16
C ARG A 83 26.76 20.43 -8.69
N ASN A 84 25.94 20.52 -7.65
CA ASN A 84 24.54 20.09 -7.71
C ASN A 84 23.72 20.81 -6.64
N SER A 85 22.51 21.21 -7.01
CA SER A 85 21.62 22.14 -6.33
C SER A 85 21.03 21.56 -5.04
N ASP A 86 21.47 22.12 -3.93
CA ASP A 86 21.04 21.78 -2.59
C ASP A 86 19.81 22.63 -2.21
N VAL A 87 18.63 22.02 -2.24
CA VAL A 87 17.31 22.67 -2.03
C VAL A 87 17.23 23.36 -0.66
N SER A 88 18.02 22.91 0.32
CA SER A 88 18.09 23.49 1.66
C SER A 88 18.72 24.90 1.68
N ARG A 89 19.74 25.16 0.84
CA ARG A 89 20.38 26.49 0.73
C ARG A 89 19.50 27.50 0.01
N VAL A 90 18.66 27.03 -0.91
CA VAL A 90 17.66 27.86 -1.60
C VAL A 90 16.58 28.32 -0.61
N CYS A 91 16.11 27.42 0.27
CA CYS A 91 15.15 27.77 1.32
C CYS A 91 15.71 28.75 2.36
N ALA A 92 16.97 28.57 2.80
CA ALA A 92 17.59 29.47 3.79
C ALA A 92 17.88 30.88 3.22
N PHE A 93 18.24 31.00 1.94
CA PHE A 93 18.47 32.30 1.30
C PHE A 93 17.16 33.06 1.08
N ILE A 94 16.06 32.36 0.77
CA ILE A 94 14.74 32.96 0.56
C ILE A 94 14.12 33.43 1.88
N VAL A 95 14.25 32.65 2.97
CA VAL A 95 13.79 33.04 4.32
C VAL A 95 14.49 34.32 4.81
N ASN A 96 15.81 34.44 4.60
CA ASN A 96 16.56 35.61 5.04
C ASN A 96 16.34 36.86 4.15
N ALA A 97 15.98 36.68 2.87
CA ALA A 97 15.66 37.79 1.98
C ALA A 97 14.25 38.36 2.21
N VAL A 98 13.27 37.51 2.56
CA VAL A 98 11.87 37.93 2.79
C VAL A 98 11.70 38.62 4.16
N CYS A 99 12.51 38.28 5.17
CA CYS A 99 12.47 38.95 6.47
C CYS A 99 13.14 40.35 6.47
N ALA A 100 13.87 40.72 5.41
CA ALA A 100 14.60 41.99 5.34
C ALA A 100 13.79 43.18 4.78
N GLU A 101 12.53 43.00 4.38
CA GLU A 101 11.72 44.05 3.74
C GLU A 101 10.84 44.88 4.70
N ASN A 102 10.91 44.67 6.03
CA ASN A 102 10.14 45.46 7.01
C ASN A 102 10.93 46.54 7.78
N GLY A 103 12.17 46.85 7.37
CA GLY A 103 12.77 48.17 7.63
C GLY A 103 13.11 48.53 9.09
N GLU A 104 13.54 47.58 9.92
CA GLU A 104 14.12 47.88 11.23
C GLU A 104 15.60 47.45 11.30
N THR A 105 16.46 48.33 11.81
CA THR A 105 17.90 48.11 11.96
C THR A 105 18.21 46.92 12.88
N PRO A 106 19.27 46.13 12.62
CA PRO A 106 19.63 45.01 13.48
C PRO A 106 19.96 45.51 14.90
N MET A 107 19.26 45.00 15.91
CA MET A 107 19.71 45.08 17.30
C MET A 107 20.50 43.81 17.63
N ASP A 108 21.71 44.01 18.15
CA ASP A 108 22.54 42.95 18.73
C ASP A 108 21.79 42.31 19.92
N VAL A 109 21.68 40.98 19.92
CA VAL A 109 21.14 40.22 21.05
C VAL A 109 22.30 39.61 21.84
N ASP A 110 22.35 40.01 23.11
CA ASP A 110 23.28 39.61 24.16
C ASP A 110 23.10 38.13 24.58
N ASP A 111 24.21 37.42 24.71
CA ASP A 111 24.35 35.96 24.86
C ASP A 111 24.14 35.46 26.30
N SER A 112 23.33 36.14 27.11
CA SER A 112 23.31 35.97 28.58
C SER A 112 22.15 35.16 29.16
N ILE A 113 21.31 34.48 28.36
CA ILE A 113 20.23 33.61 28.88
C ILE A 113 20.26 32.21 28.26
N VAL A 114 21.35 31.47 28.51
CA VAL A 114 21.35 30.00 28.42
C VAL A 114 21.84 29.46 29.77
N GLY A 115 20.94 29.47 30.75
CA GLY A 115 21.31 29.18 32.13
C GLY A 115 20.14 28.81 33.03
N LEU A 116 19.16 28.05 32.53
CA LEU A 116 18.27 27.30 33.41
C LEU A 116 18.56 25.81 33.26
N ASN A 117 19.38 25.32 34.20
CA ASN A 117 19.56 23.90 34.49
C ASN A 117 18.21 23.25 34.78
N CYS A 118 17.66 22.50 33.82
CA CYS A 118 16.61 21.54 34.08
C CYS A 118 17.26 20.32 34.77
N MET A 119 16.95 20.11 36.04
CA MET A 119 17.37 18.93 36.79
C MET A 119 16.88 17.67 36.06
N MET A 120 17.83 16.87 35.57
CA MET A 120 17.54 15.55 35.00
C MET A 120 17.07 14.60 36.10
N GLU A 121 15.76 14.41 36.23
CA GLU A 121 15.24 13.15 36.73
C GLU A 121 15.63 12.05 35.74
N LYS A 122 16.26 10.99 36.23
CA LYS A 122 16.64 9.81 35.43
C LYS A 122 15.38 9.15 34.85
N LYS A 123 14.99 9.54 33.64
CA LYS A 123 13.95 8.85 32.86
C LYS A 123 14.43 7.41 32.62
N ALA A 124 13.63 6.43 33.01
CA ALA A 124 13.93 5.03 32.73
C ALA A 124 14.04 4.83 31.21
N ILE A 125 15.09 4.16 30.75
CA ILE A 125 15.28 3.82 29.33
C ILE A 125 14.13 2.89 28.94
N MET A 126 13.15 3.38 28.17
CA MET A 126 12.13 2.50 27.61
C MET A 126 12.74 1.77 26.42
N ARG A 127 12.44 0.47 26.30
CA ARG A 127 12.80 -0.35 25.14
C ARG A 127 11.52 -0.61 24.35
N LYS A 128 11.57 -0.39 23.03
CA LYS A 128 10.54 -0.80 22.08
C LYS A 128 10.94 -2.12 21.43
N TYR A 129 9.94 -2.92 21.08
CA TYR A 129 10.09 -4.26 20.53
C TYR A 129 9.28 -4.40 19.24
N TYR A 130 9.92 -4.64 18.11
CA TYR A 130 9.20 -4.89 16.85
C TYR A 130 8.79 -6.35 16.76
N VAL A 131 7.51 -6.61 16.56
CA VAL A 131 6.95 -7.97 16.59
C VAL A 131 6.25 -8.32 15.28
N HIS A 132 6.43 -9.58 14.85
CA HIS A 132 5.69 -10.17 13.74
C HIS A 132 4.66 -11.16 14.26
N TYR A 133 3.39 -10.98 13.90
CA TYR A 133 2.29 -11.86 14.35
C TYR A 133 2.18 -13.10 13.45
N ASP A 134 2.28 -14.29 14.06
CA ASP A 134 2.29 -15.55 13.33
C ASP A 134 0.97 -15.81 12.60
N GLY A 135 1.06 -16.26 11.35
CA GLY A 135 -0.10 -16.48 10.49
C GLY A 135 -0.85 -15.21 10.07
N MET A 136 -0.29 -14.02 10.31
CA MET A 136 -0.88 -12.73 9.95
C MET A 136 -0.01 -11.97 8.94
N ASP A 137 -0.66 -11.11 8.15
CA ASP A 137 0.00 -10.23 7.18
C ASP A 137 0.94 -9.23 7.89
N ARG A 138 2.16 -9.05 7.36
CA ARG A 138 3.19 -8.17 7.90
C ARG A 138 2.78 -6.70 8.02
N ARG A 139 1.73 -6.26 7.30
CA ARG A 139 1.13 -4.94 7.52
C ARG A 139 0.71 -4.71 8.97
N LEU A 140 0.40 -5.79 9.69
CA LEU A 140 -0.02 -5.79 11.09
C LEU A 140 1.15 -5.79 12.08
N ASP A 141 2.38 -5.96 11.61
CA ASP A 141 3.58 -5.88 12.45
C ASP A 141 3.70 -4.47 13.04
N GLU A 142 4.18 -4.37 14.28
CA GLU A 142 4.21 -3.09 14.99
C GLU A 142 5.31 -3.06 16.05
N TRP A 143 5.68 -1.85 16.47
CA TRP A 143 6.48 -1.63 17.67
C TRP A 143 5.58 -1.69 18.90
N VAL A 144 5.92 -2.56 19.86
CA VAL A 144 5.21 -2.71 21.13
C VAL A 144 6.10 -2.37 22.31
N GLU A 145 5.48 -1.87 23.37
CA GLU A 145 6.13 -1.66 24.67
C GLU A 145 6.28 -2.99 25.42
N ARG A 146 7.16 -3.01 26.43
CA ARG A 146 7.48 -4.20 27.24
C ARG A 146 6.22 -4.84 27.85
N GLU A 147 5.26 -4.02 28.25
CA GLU A 147 4.02 -4.38 28.93
C GLU A 147 3.08 -5.20 28.04
N ARG A 148 3.19 -5.07 26.72
CA ARG A 148 2.34 -5.80 25.77
C ARG A 148 2.84 -7.22 25.51
N ILE A 149 4.04 -7.58 25.94
CA ILE A 149 4.62 -8.92 25.76
C ILE A 149 4.45 -9.70 27.07
N ILE A 150 3.57 -10.70 27.06
CA ILE A 150 3.04 -11.28 28.30
C ILE A 150 3.83 -12.50 28.76
N GLU A 151 4.07 -13.45 27.86
CA GLU A 151 4.72 -14.72 28.21
C GLU A 151 5.51 -15.26 27.02
N ARG A 152 6.55 -16.04 27.30
CA ARG A 152 7.28 -16.81 26.29
C ARG A 152 6.37 -17.90 25.75
N ALA A 153 6.37 -18.08 24.44
CA ALA A 153 5.64 -19.12 23.75
C ALA A 153 6.61 -20.04 23.00
N ASN A 154 6.19 -21.27 22.73
CA ASN A 154 6.86 -22.15 21.78
C ASN A 154 5.89 -22.46 20.64
N PRO A 155 6.32 -22.35 19.36
CA PRO A 155 5.44 -22.60 18.21
C PRO A 155 4.90 -24.04 18.15
N GLY A 156 5.48 -24.97 18.92
CA GLY A 156 5.03 -26.37 19.04
C GLY A 156 4.08 -26.70 20.19
N SER A 157 3.81 -25.79 21.16
CA SER A 157 3.05 -26.12 22.38
C SER A 157 1.71 -25.40 22.53
N THR A 158 1.35 -24.49 21.62
CA THR A 158 0.21 -23.59 21.83
C THR A 158 -0.55 -23.39 20.53
N THR A 159 -1.36 -24.37 20.14
CA THR A 159 -2.53 -24.10 19.30
C THR A 159 -3.69 -23.72 20.22
N PRO A 160 -4.08 -22.44 20.21
CA PRO A 160 -5.48 -22.16 19.99
C PRO A 160 -5.60 -21.11 18.89
N SER A 161 -6.00 -21.56 17.71
CA SER A 161 -6.57 -20.69 16.69
C SER A 161 -7.75 -19.94 17.30
N VAL A 162 -7.65 -18.62 17.44
CA VAL A 162 -8.77 -17.75 17.80
C VAL A 162 -9.66 -17.58 16.56
N LEU A 163 -10.33 -18.68 16.20
CA LEU A 163 -11.59 -18.70 15.47
C LEU A 163 -12.45 -19.79 16.11
N ALA A 164 -12.77 -19.62 17.39
CA ALA A 164 -13.83 -20.41 18.02
C ALA A 164 -15.15 -19.95 17.41
N VAL A 165 -15.62 -20.72 16.42
CA VAL A 165 -17.00 -20.71 15.96
C VAL A 165 -17.91 -20.81 17.21
N PRO A 166 -18.94 -19.97 17.35
CA PRO A 166 -19.86 -20.06 18.49
C PRO A 166 -20.37 -21.49 18.65
N ALA A 167 -20.43 -22.01 19.88
CA ALA A 167 -20.89 -23.37 20.15
C ALA A 167 -22.32 -23.64 19.60
N SER A 168 -23.11 -22.59 19.34
CA SER A 168 -24.42 -22.66 18.67
C SER A 168 -24.36 -22.98 17.17
N LEU A 169 -23.18 -22.96 16.55
CA LEU A 169 -22.92 -23.30 15.14
C LEU A 169 -22.00 -24.53 14.99
N ALA A 170 -21.45 -25.05 16.10
CA ALA A 170 -20.57 -26.23 16.09
C ALA A 170 -21.31 -27.53 15.76
N GLY A 171 -22.63 -27.59 15.98
CA GLY A 171 -23.44 -28.80 15.75
C GLY A 171 -23.71 -29.15 14.29
N THR A 172 -23.22 -28.39 13.31
CA THR A 172 -23.53 -28.63 11.88
C THR A 172 -22.30 -28.89 11.00
N LEU A 173 -21.09 -28.97 11.56
CA LEU A 173 -19.84 -29.15 10.78
C LEU A 173 -19.12 -30.48 10.99
N GLU A 174 -19.67 -31.43 11.76
CA GLU A 174 -19.07 -32.77 11.93
C GLU A 174 -19.48 -33.79 10.84
N SER A 175 -20.14 -33.36 9.77
CA SER A 175 -20.41 -34.22 8.61
C SER A 175 -20.09 -33.49 7.30
N GLY A 176 -18.86 -33.65 6.82
CA GLY A 176 -18.49 -33.22 5.47
C GLY A 176 -17.00 -32.99 5.30
N THR A 177 -16.24 -34.05 5.04
CA THR A 177 -14.86 -33.96 4.56
C THR A 177 -14.83 -33.10 3.29
N MET A 178 -14.30 -31.87 3.36
CA MET A 178 -14.17 -31.01 2.19
C MET A 178 -13.31 -31.70 1.13
N THR A 179 -13.81 -31.74 -0.09
CA THR A 179 -13.08 -32.31 -1.22
C THR A 179 -11.84 -31.46 -1.53
N ARG A 180 -10.80 -32.06 -2.13
CA ARG A 180 -9.55 -31.35 -2.52
C ARG A 180 -9.82 -30.08 -3.35
N SER A 181 -10.88 -30.07 -4.15
CA SER A 181 -11.31 -28.89 -4.91
C SER A 181 -11.92 -27.80 -4.04
N GLN A 182 -12.74 -28.17 -3.04
CA GLN A 182 -13.34 -27.21 -2.10
C GLN A 182 -12.29 -26.60 -1.17
N ARG A 183 -11.26 -27.37 -0.79
CA ARG A 183 -10.12 -26.88 -0.01
C ARG A 183 -9.29 -25.87 -0.81
N ARG A 184 -9.01 -26.16 -2.08
CA ARG A 184 -8.31 -25.23 -3.00
C ARG A 184 -9.09 -23.93 -3.22
N ILE A 185 -10.40 -24.01 -3.44
CA ILE A 185 -11.27 -22.83 -3.58
C ILE A 185 -11.30 -22.04 -2.27
N HIS A 186 -11.33 -22.70 -1.12
CA HIS A 186 -11.29 -22.05 0.19
C HIS A 186 -9.94 -21.36 0.46
N GLU A 187 -8.82 -22.01 0.13
CA GLU A 187 -7.46 -21.46 0.24
C GLU A 187 -7.25 -20.28 -0.72
N GLU A 188 -7.77 -20.35 -1.94
CA GLU A 188 -7.77 -19.26 -2.93
C GLU A 188 -8.71 -18.10 -2.53
N PHE A 189 -9.85 -18.39 -1.89
CA PHE A 189 -10.82 -17.40 -1.42
C PHE A 189 -10.38 -16.71 -0.12
N ASN A 190 -9.60 -17.40 0.72
CA ASN A 190 -9.10 -16.87 2.00
C ASN A 190 -7.69 -16.27 1.92
N HIS A 191 -7.12 -16.15 0.70
CA HIS A 191 -5.86 -15.43 0.48
C HIS A 191 -4.70 -15.90 1.37
N LEU A 192 -4.52 -17.21 1.50
CA LEU A 192 -3.26 -17.72 2.04
C LEU A 192 -2.16 -17.44 1.00
N GLN A 193 -1.07 -16.81 1.43
CA GLN A 193 0.13 -16.63 0.61
C GLN A 193 0.51 -17.98 -0.03
N LYS A 194 0.74 -17.99 -1.35
CA LYS A 194 1.32 -19.16 -2.00
C LYS A 194 2.66 -19.46 -1.32
N SER A 195 2.93 -20.74 -1.06
CA SER A 195 4.22 -21.16 -0.52
C SER A 195 5.34 -20.66 -1.43
N TYR A 196 6.47 -20.23 -0.85
CA TYR A 196 7.70 -19.90 -1.57
C TYR A 196 8.14 -21.00 -2.55
N ASP A 197 7.68 -22.23 -2.34
CA ASP A 197 7.95 -23.41 -3.16
C ASP A 197 7.36 -23.34 -4.59
N ASP A 198 6.38 -22.46 -4.84
CA ASP A 198 5.73 -22.31 -6.16
C ASP A 198 6.40 -21.26 -7.07
N MET A 199 7.47 -20.60 -6.61
CA MET A 199 8.18 -19.54 -7.34
C MET A 199 9.52 -20.02 -7.91
N ASP A 200 9.97 -19.39 -9.01
CA ASP A 200 11.30 -19.69 -9.53
C ASP A 200 12.39 -19.24 -8.55
N ALA A 201 13.54 -19.92 -8.56
CA ALA A 201 14.60 -19.74 -7.57
C ALA A 201 15.16 -18.30 -7.52
N THR A 202 15.13 -17.58 -8.65
CA THR A 202 15.56 -16.18 -8.74
C THR A 202 14.56 -15.26 -8.05
N THR A 203 13.27 -15.40 -8.36
CA THR A 203 12.20 -14.61 -7.76
C THR A 203 12.10 -14.89 -6.26
N ALA A 204 12.14 -16.15 -5.86
CA ALA A 204 12.13 -16.54 -4.45
C ALA A 204 13.31 -15.95 -3.66
N LYS A 205 14.51 -15.87 -4.28
CA LYS A 205 15.68 -15.24 -3.66
C LYS A 205 15.52 -13.73 -3.52
N LEU A 206 15.08 -13.04 -4.58
CA LEU A 206 14.85 -11.60 -4.57
C LEU A 206 13.77 -11.22 -3.55
N GLU A 207 12.69 -11.99 -3.48
CA GLU A 207 11.64 -11.79 -2.49
C GLU A 207 12.13 -12.02 -1.06
N LYS A 208 12.99 -13.03 -0.83
CA LYS A 208 13.58 -13.26 0.48
C LYS A 208 14.51 -12.12 0.90
N GLU A 209 15.34 -11.62 -0.01
CA GLU A 209 16.22 -10.47 0.23
C GLU A 209 15.40 -9.20 0.51
N HIS A 210 14.37 -8.94 -0.29
CA HIS A 210 13.42 -7.84 -0.07
C HIS A 210 12.72 -7.97 1.28
N ALA A 211 12.26 -9.17 1.64
CA ALA A 211 11.56 -9.45 2.89
C ALA A 211 12.45 -9.27 4.14
N GLU A 212 13.75 -9.52 4.04
CA GLU A 212 14.71 -9.23 5.13
C GLU A 212 15.04 -7.74 5.19
N MET A 213 15.26 -7.07 4.04
CA MET A 213 15.57 -5.64 3.99
C MET A 213 14.41 -4.77 4.49
N THR A 214 13.17 -5.18 4.21
CA THR A 214 11.94 -4.42 4.55
C THR A 214 11.24 -4.94 5.80
N LYS A 215 11.93 -5.77 6.59
CA LYS A 215 11.36 -6.48 7.73
C LYS A 215 10.86 -5.57 8.85
N VAL A 216 11.49 -4.42 9.04
CA VAL A 216 11.16 -3.47 10.10
C VAL A 216 10.82 -2.12 9.49
N LYS A 217 9.65 -1.59 9.86
CA LYS A 217 9.16 -0.29 9.40
C LYS A 217 10.11 0.83 9.83
N ASN A 218 10.49 1.67 8.88
CA ASN A 218 11.32 2.85 9.16
C ASN A 218 10.50 4.07 9.59
N ILE A 219 9.29 4.22 9.05
CA ILE A 219 8.33 5.25 9.47
C ILE A 219 7.17 4.53 10.15
N GLU A 220 6.85 4.91 11.39
CA GLU A 220 5.74 4.32 12.14
C GLU A 220 4.40 4.98 11.77
N LEU A 221 4.36 6.32 11.80
CA LEU A 221 3.14 7.11 11.68
C LEU A 221 3.32 8.25 10.66
N ILE A 222 2.26 8.58 9.92
CA ILE A 222 2.19 9.82 9.13
C ILE A 222 1.02 10.70 9.56
N ARG A 223 1.20 12.02 9.49
CA ARG A 223 0.10 12.99 9.44
C ARG A 223 -0.19 13.34 7.99
N TYR A 224 -1.42 13.11 7.55
CA TYR A 224 -1.89 13.43 6.20
C TYR A 224 -3.24 14.13 6.29
N GLY A 225 -3.27 15.44 6.01
CA GLY A 225 -4.45 16.28 6.27
C GLY A 225 -4.87 16.16 7.73
N ASP A 226 -6.14 15.82 7.97
CA ASP A 226 -6.67 15.60 9.32
C ASP A 226 -6.46 14.21 9.90
N TYR A 227 -5.74 13.34 9.19
CA TYR A 227 -5.57 11.93 9.55
C TYR A 227 -4.18 11.65 10.12
N GLU A 228 -4.14 10.83 11.16
CA GLU A 228 -2.93 10.11 11.56
C GLU A 228 -3.06 8.67 11.07
N ILE A 229 -2.07 8.17 10.35
CA ILE A 229 -2.14 6.90 9.62
C ILE A 229 -0.88 6.08 9.91
N ASP A 230 -1.06 4.86 10.43
CA ASP A 230 0.04 3.93 10.64
C ASP A 230 0.55 3.37 9.31
N ALA A 231 1.87 3.37 9.11
CA ALA A 231 2.48 2.77 7.94
C ALA A 231 2.41 1.23 7.98
N TRP A 232 2.28 0.60 6.82
CA TRP A 232 2.20 -0.85 6.68
C TRP A 232 3.54 -1.48 6.28
N TYR A 233 4.34 -0.74 5.51
CA TYR A 233 5.59 -1.23 4.94
C TYR A 233 6.67 -0.15 4.97
N VAL A 234 7.92 -0.56 4.80
CA VAL A 234 9.06 0.35 4.62
C VAL A 234 8.89 1.17 3.34
N SER A 235 9.19 2.46 3.43
CA SER A 235 9.27 3.37 2.29
C SER A 235 10.62 4.10 2.26
N PRO A 236 11.31 4.21 1.11
CA PRO A 236 12.66 4.73 1.00
C PRO A 236 12.69 6.27 0.99
N TYR A 237 12.10 6.88 2.03
CA TYR A 237 12.37 8.28 2.34
C TYR A 237 13.86 8.47 2.66
N PRO A 238 14.41 9.69 2.47
CA PRO A 238 15.78 9.97 2.85
C PRO A 238 16.08 9.58 4.30
N ALA A 239 17.33 9.18 4.58
CA ALA A 239 17.70 8.51 5.82
C ALA A 239 17.37 9.33 7.08
N GLU A 240 17.45 10.65 6.98
CA GLU A 240 17.10 11.61 8.04
C GLU A 240 15.61 11.58 8.44
N TYR A 241 14.73 11.01 7.60
CA TYR A 241 13.31 10.80 7.92
C TYR A 241 13.01 9.39 8.44
N GLY A 242 13.86 8.40 8.12
CA GLY A 242 13.64 6.99 8.46
C GLY A 242 13.82 6.63 9.93
N LYS A 243 14.14 7.60 10.78
CA LYS A 243 14.21 7.46 12.25
C LYS A 243 13.10 8.20 12.97
N LEU A 244 12.30 8.98 12.24
CA LEU A 244 11.23 9.77 12.83
C LEU A 244 10.06 8.85 13.19
N HIS A 245 9.48 9.10 14.37
CA HIS A 245 8.25 8.42 14.77
C HIS A 245 7.07 8.84 13.88
N LYS A 246 7.02 10.13 13.50
CA LYS A 246 5.92 10.74 12.76
C LYS A 246 6.46 11.59 11.61
N LEU A 247 5.92 11.38 10.40
CA LEU A 247 6.19 12.20 9.23
C LEU A 247 4.99 13.08 8.88
N TRP A 248 5.20 14.35 8.57
CA TRP A 248 4.12 15.28 8.22
C TRP A 248 4.05 15.46 6.72
N ILE A 249 2.89 15.19 6.10
CA ILE A 249 2.75 15.19 4.64
C ILE A 249 1.65 16.18 4.22
N CYS A 250 2.00 17.12 3.34
CA CYS A 250 1.05 18.03 2.73
C CYS A 250 0.11 17.26 1.79
N GLU A 251 -1.20 17.37 2.03
CA GLU A 251 -2.20 16.65 1.25
C GLU A 251 -2.34 17.12 -0.20
N TYR A 252 -1.88 18.35 -0.50
CA TYR A 252 -1.98 18.95 -1.83
C TYR A 252 -0.73 18.77 -2.68
N CYS A 253 0.46 19.07 -2.13
CA CYS A 253 1.71 19.00 -2.88
C CYS A 253 2.52 17.72 -2.65
N MET A 254 2.08 16.88 -1.70
CA MET A 254 2.74 15.64 -1.27
C MET A 254 4.11 15.82 -0.61
N ALA A 255 4.61 17.05 -0.44
CA ALA A 255 5.84 17.29 0.29
C ALA A 255 5.75 16.70 1.70
N TYR A 256 6.88 16.27 2.23
CA TYR A 256 7.03 15.68 3.56
C TYR A 256 7.97 16.53 4.43
N MET A 257 7.66 16.63 5.72
CA MET A 257 8.34 17.47 6.72
C MET A 257 8.62 16.69 8.00
N LYS A 258 9.65 17.11 8.74
CA LYS A 258 10.12 16.41 9.95
C LYS A 258 9.27 16.73 11.18
N SER A 259 8.73 17.96 11.25
CA SER A 259 8.02 18.45 12.43
C SER A 259 6.71 19.17 12.09
N GLU A 260 5.91 19.42 13.12
CA GLU A 260 4.65 20.15 13.00
C GLU A 260 4.90 21.61 12.62
N GLU A 261 5.94 22.22 13.16
CA GLU A 261 6.32 23.61 12.89
C GLU A 261 6.71 23.80 11.42
N GLU A 262 7.50 22.88 10.86
CA GLU A 262 7.84 22.88 9.43
C GLU A 262 6.59 22.72 8.55
N PHE A 263 5.67 21.85 8.96
CA PHE A 263 4.41 21.64 8.25
C PHE A 263 3.50 22.87 8.27
N LEU A 264 3.33 23.51 9.43
CA LEU A 264 2.54 24.75 9.54
C LEU A 264 3.18 25.88 8.73
N CYS A 265 4.50 26.02 8.79
CA CYS A 265 5.25 26.99 8.01
C CYS A 265 5.06 26.74 6.50
N HIS A 266 5.16 25.49 6.05
CA HIS A 266 4.86 25.08 4.66
C HIS A 266 3.45 25.50 4.23
N MET A 267 2.45 25.18 5.04
CA MET A 267 1.05 25.49 4.76
C MET A 267 0.75 26.99 4.72
N MET A 268 1.41 27.79 5.56
CA MET A 268 1.16 29.23 5.67
C MET A 268 1.95 30.09 4.67
N HIS A 269 3.16 29.66 4.30
CA HIS A 269 4.10 30.53 3.59
C HIS A 269 4.59 29.99 2.24
N TYR A 270 4.41 28.70 1.95
CA TYR A 270 5.01 28.08 0.76
C TYR A 270 4.01 27.34 -0.14
N CYS A 271 2.91 26.83 0.42
CA CYS A 271 1.99 25.96 -0.30
C CYS A 271 0.66 26.61 -0.64
N ASP A 272 0.60 27.18 -1.84
CA ASP A 272 -0.64 27.75 -2.40
C ASP A 272 -1.50 26.71 -3.14
N ARG A 273 -1.06 25.46 -3.21
CA ARG A 273 -1.79 24.40 -3.93
C ARG A 273 -3.00 23.96 -3.14
N ARG A 274 -4.12 23.77 -3.84
CA ARG A 274 -5.37 23.19 -3.31
C ARG A 274 -5.91 22.03 -4.15
N GLN A 275 -5.08 21.48 -5.04
CA GLN A 275 -5.40 20.32 -5.87
C GLN A 275 -4.11 19.68 -6.40
N PRO A 276 -4.17 18.42 -6.88
CA PRO A 276 -3.08 17.82 -7.63
C PRO A 276 -2.68 18.68 -8.85
N PRO A 277 -1.41 18.64 -9.28
CA PRO A 277 -1.01 19.20 -10.57
C PRO A 277 -1.65 18.41 -11.72
N GLY A 278 -1.56 18.92 -12.95
CA GLY A 278 -2.09 18.25 -14.14
C GLY A 278 -3.55 18.60 -14.46
N ASP A 279 -4.16 17.79 -15.32
CA ASP A 279 -5.47 18.08 -15.89
C ASP A 279 -6.58 17.36 -15.11
N GLU A 280 -7.64 18.08 -14.73
CA GLU A 280 -8.85 17.46 -14.19
C GLU A 280 -9.63 16.79 -15.33
N ILE A 281 -9.51 15.46 -15.43
CA ILE A 281 -10.10 14.69 -16.53
C ILE A 281 -11.50 14.16 -16.19
N TYR A 282 -11.87 14.08 -14.91
CA TYR A 282 -13.17 13.56 -14.48
C TYR A 282 -13.71 14.39 -13.32
N ARG A 283 -14.99 14.76 -13.38
CA ARG A 283 -15.71 15.42 -12.28
C ARG A 283 -17.15 14.90 -12.20
N LYS A 284 -17.53 14.33 -11.06
CA LYS A 284 -18.93 13.98 -10.75
C LYS A 284 -19.24 14.22 -9.28
N GLY A 285 -20.12 15.19 -9.01
CA GLY A 285 -20.42 15.61 -7.64
C GLY A 285 -19.18 16.17 -6.96
N ASN A 286 -18.81 15.58 -5.81
CA ASN A 286 -17.62 15.93 -5.03
C ASN A 286 -16.39 15.06 -5.38
N LEU A 287 -16.45 14.21 -6.41
CA LEU A 287 -15.30 13.38 -6.81
C LEU A 287 -14.66 13.91 -8.09
N SER A 288 -13.35 14.09 -8.04
CA SER A 288 -12.52 14.51 -9.17
C SER A 288 -11.37 13.53 -9.41
N VAL A 289 -10.96 13.36 -10.67
CA VAL A 289 -9.71 12.66 -11.00
C VAL A 289 -8.82 13.54 -11.86
N PHE A 290 -7.56 13.65 -11.44
CA PHE A 290 -6.52 14.42 -12.13
C PHE A 290 -5.55 13.48 -12.85
N GLU A 291 -5.28 13.73 -14.13
CA GLU A 291 -4.18 13.10 -14.88
C GLU A 291 -2.90 13.90 -14.65
N VAL A 292 -1.91 13.27 -14.00
CA VAL A 292 -0.63 13.87 -13.67
C VAL A 292 0.47 13.17 -14.46
N ASP A 293 1.18 13.94 -15.29
CA ASP A 293 2.34 13.45 -16.04
C ASP A 293 3.57 13.40 -15.12
N GLY A 294 4.11 12.20 -14.89
CA GLY A 294 5.31 12.01 -14.07
C GLY A 294 6.55 12.71 -14.61
N ARG A 295 6.63 12.96 -15.92
CA ARG A 295 7.71 13.76 -16.51
C ARG A 295 7.54 15.26 -16.22
N ALA A 296 6.31 15.77 -16.27
CA ALA A 296 6.04 17.20 -16.06
C ALA A 296 6.02 17.58 -14.58
N SER A 297 5.58 16.68 -13.70
CA SER A 297 5.42 16.92 -12.26
C SER A 297 6.25 15.95 -11.42
N LYS A 298 7.53 15.77 -11.79
CA LYS A 298 8.43 14.78 -11.19
C LYS A 298 8.48 14.82 -9.65
N PRO A 299 8.67 15.98 -8.98
CA PRO A 299 8.73 16.02 -7.51
C PRO A 299 7.44 15.54 -6.84
N TYR A 300 6.28 15.96 -7.37
CA TYR A 300 4.98 15.52 -6.87
C TYR A 300 4.80 14.01 -7.00
N CYS A 301 5.11 13.45 -8.17
CA CYS A 301 4.95 12.02 -8.43
C CYS A 301 5.93 11.15 -7.63
N GLN A 302 7.14 11.63 -7.38
CA GLN A 302 8.09 10.96 -6.49
C GLN A 302 7.58 10.92 -5.04
N CYS A 303 7.09 12.05 -4.53
CA CYS A 303 6.49 12.11 -3.20
C CYS A 303 5.24 11.22 -3.07
N LEU A 304 4.37 11.24 -4.09
CA LEU A 304 3.21 10.35 -4.15
C LEU A 304 3.64 8.86 -4.15
N CYS A 305 4.71 8.51 -4.87
CA CYS A 305 5.26 7.16 -4.86
C CYS A 305 5.78 6.75 -3.48
N LEU A 306 6.50 7.63 -2.78
CA LEU A 306 7.01 7.40 -1.42
C LEU A 306 5.86 7.21 -0.42
N LEU A 307 4.82 8.05 -0.49
CA LEU A 307 3.59 7.88 0.30
C LEU A 307 2.94 6.52 0.01
N SER A 308 2.83 6.16 -1.26
CA SER A 308 2.18 4.90 -1.67
C SER A 308 2.95 3.67 -1.23
N LYS A 309 4.29 3.74 -1.21
CA LYS A 309 5.15 2.64 -0.77
C LYS A 309 4.97 2.30 0.71
N LEU A 310 4.51 3.24 1.55
CA LEU A 310 4.11 2.96 2.93
C LEU A 310 2.95 1.96 3.04
N PHE A 311 2.16 1.80 1.97
CA PHE A 311 0.96 0.94 1.92
C PHE A 311 1.00 -0.12 0.82
N LEU A 312 2.11 -0.22 0.08
CA LEU A 312 2.35 -1.20 -0.98
C LEU A 312 3.66 -1.94 -0.73
N ASP A 313 3.59 -3.26 -0.58
CA ASP A 313 4.77 -4.08 -0.30
C ASP A 313 5.74 -4.13 -1.50
N HIS A 314 5.19 -4.47 -2.67
CA HIS A 314 5.95 -4.78 -3.88
C HIS A 314 6.10 -3.60 -4.86
N LYS A 315 6.07 -2.36 -4.39
CA LYS A 315 6.36 -1.19 -5.25
C LYS A 315 7.86 -0.97 -5.37
N THR A 316 8.40 -1.14 -6.57
CA THR A 316 9.85 -1.08 -6.85
C THR A 316 10.30 0.25 -7.47
N LEU A 317 9.42 0.93 -8.21
CA LEU A 317 9.72 2.20 -8.87
C LEU A 317 9.09 3.37 -8.11
N PHE A 318 9.94 4.27 -7.58
CA PHE A 318 9.52 5.46 -6.84
C PHE A 318 10.25 6.74 -7.22
N PHE A 319 11.45 6.66 -7.83
CA PHE A 319 12.19 7.83 -8.33
C PHE A 319 12.08 8.02 -9.85
N ASP A 320 12.04 6.91 -10.60
CA ASP A 320 11.92 6.91 -12.07
C ASP A 320 10.44 6.97 -12.48
N VAL A 321 9.87 8.17 -12.39
CA VAL A 321 8.44 8.41 -12.60
C VAL A 321 8.10 8.92 -14.01
N GLU A 322 9.10 9.23 -14.85
CA GLU A 322 8.88 9.95 -16.11
C GLU A 322 8.13 9.13 -17.18
N THR A 323 8.16 7.81 -17.08
CA THR A 323 7.44 6.89 -17.97
C THR A 323 5.98 6.66 -17.53
N PHE A 324 5.57 7.22 -16.40
CA PHE A 324 4.25 6.98 -15.81
C PHE A 324 3.32 8.19 -15.92
N LEU A 325 2.05 7.89 -16.14
CA LEU A 325 0.91 8.76 -15.85
C LEU A 325 0.31 8.33 -14.52
N PHE A 326 -0.11 9.30 -13.71
CA PHE A 326 -0.78 9.08 -12.43
C PHE A 326 -2.19 9.62 -12.50
N TYR A 327 -3.17 8.83 -12.08
CA TYR A 327 -4.58 9.22 -12.05
C TYR A 327 -5.00 9.36 -10.59
N VAL A 328 -5.03 10.60 -10.12
CA VAL A 328 -5.20 10.95 -8.70
C VAL A 328 -6.66 11.27 -8.41
N LEU A 329 -7.32 10.40 -7.65
CA LEU A 329 -8.71 10.57 -7.21
C LEU A 329 -8.75 11.43 -5.95
N CYS A 330 -9.61 12.44 -5.97
CA CYS A 330 -9.82 13.37 -4.87
C CYS A 330 -11.29 13.45 -4.46
N GLU A 331 -11.51 13.62 -3.15
CA GLU A 331 -12.73 14.24 -2.63
C GLU A 331 -12.55 15.77 -2.68
N VAL A 332 -13.53 16.51 -3.18
CA VAL A 332 -13.45 17.96 -3.34
C VAL A 332 -14.49 18.65 -2.48
N ASP A 333 -14.06 19.62 -1.70
CA ASP A 333 -14.88 20.49 -0.88
C ASP A 333 -14.66 21.98 -1.22
N ASP A 334 -15.05 22.88 -0.33
CA ASP A 334 -14.90 24.33 -0.51
C ASP A 334 -13.44 24.82 -0.36
N VAL A 335 -12.57 24.00 0.24
CA VAL A 335 -11.15 24.32 0.49
C VAL A 335 -10.28 23.82 -0.65
N GLY A 336 -10.53 22.63 -1.17
CA GLY A 336 -9.73 22.06 -2.24
C GLY A 336 -10.09 20.63 -2.63
N ALA A 337 -9.19 20.02 -3.40
CA ALA A 337 -9.23 18.63 -3.82
C ALA A 337 -8.24 17.79 -2.98
N HIS A 338 -8.80 16.96 -2.11
CA HIS A 338 -8.11 16.11 -1.14
C HIS A 338 -7.88 14.73 -1.74
N CYS A 339 -6.62 14.37 -1.99
CA CYS A 339 -6.30 13.08 -2.59
C CYS A 339 -6.67 11.93 -1.64
N VAL A 340 -7.49 10.99 -2.13
CA VAL A 340 -7.93 9.80 -1.37
C VAL A 340 -7.32 8.50 -1.89
N GLY A 341 -6.78 8.53 -3.12
CA GLY A 341 -6.16 7.38 -3.76
C GLY A 341 -5.74 7.70 -5.18
N HIS A 342 -4.99 6.81 -5.79
CA HIS A 342 -4.55 6.96 -7.18
C HIS A 342 -4.24 5.60 -7.81
N PHE A 343 -4.08 5.59 -9.12
CA PHE A 343 -3.33 4.54 -9.80
C PHE A 343 -2.28 5.13 -10.74
N SER A 344 -1.24 4.36 -11.06
CA SER A 344 -0.26 4.70 -12.09
C SER A 344 -0.45 3.81 -13.32
N LYS A 345 -0.16 4.36 -14.51
CA LYS A 345 -0.15 3.65 -15.79
C LYS A 345 1.15 3.99 -16.51
N GLU A 346 1.90 2.99 -16.92
CA GLU A 346 3.07 3.19 -17.77
C GLU A 346 2.62 3.56 -19.20
N ARG A 347 3.29 4.52 -19.83
CA ARG A 347 2.91 5.04 -21.16
C ARG A 347 2.97 3.99 -22.26
N LEU A 348 3.93 3.07 -22.19
CA LEU A 348 4.23 2.08 -23.22
C LEU A 348 4.10 0.65 -22.68
N SER A 349 2.97 0.36 -22.03
CA SER A 349 2.68 -0.96 -21.50
C SER A 349 1.37 -1.51 -22.06
N ALA A 350 1.30 -2.83 -22.17
CA ALA A 350 0.03 -3.53 -22.41
C ALA A 350 -0.87 -3.48 -21.16
N ASN A 351 -0.28 -3.26 -19.98
CA ASN A 351 -1.02 -3.15 -18.72
C ASN A 351 -1.72 -1.79 -18.64
N ASN A 352 -2.99 -1.79 -18.26
CA ASN A 352 -3.75 -0.56 -18.09
C ASN A 352 -3.57 0.08 -16.71
N LEU A 353 -2.92 -0.64 -15.79
CA LEU A 353 -2.67 -0.22 -14.42
C LEU A 353 -1.40 -0.90 -13.91
N ALA A 354 -0.46 -0.12 -13.36
CA ALA A 354 0.78 -0.59 -12.76
C ALA A 354 0.63 -0.74 -11.23
N CYS A 355 0.32 0.35 -10.54
CA CYS A 355 0.04 0.35 -9.11
C CYS A 355 -1.31 1.01 -8.82
N ILE A 356 -2.02 0.55 -7.80
CA ILE A 356 -3.25 1.16 -7.29
C ILE A 356 -3.18 1.24 -5.77
N MET A 357 -3.52 2.41 -5.22
CA MET A 357 -3.52 2.63 -3.77
C MET A 357 -4.70 3.53 -3.40
N VAL A 358 -5.43 3.13 -2.36
CA VAL A 358 -6.41 3.98 -1.67
C VAL A 358 -5.91 4.13 -0.24
N LEU A 359 -5.80 5.38 0.22
CA LEU A 359 -5.29 5.70 1.53
C LEU A 359 -6.13 4.98 2.61
N PRO A 360 -5.53 4.42 3.67
CA PRO A 360 -6.24 3.58 4.64
C PRO A 360 -7.56 4.15 5.18
N PRO A 361 -7.67 5.46 5.56
CA PRO A 361 -8.91 6.03 6.07
C PRO A 361 -10.08 6.02 5.05
N PHE A 362 -9.76 5.92 3.76
CA PHE A 362 -10.71 6.00 2.65
C PHE A 362 -11.01 4.63 2.02
N GLN A 363 -10.41 3.56 2.53
CA GLN A 363 -10.68 2.20 2.06
C GLN A 363 -12.12 1.75 2.37
N ARG A 364 -12.60 0.75 1.64
CA ARG A 364 -13.97 0.19 1.75
C ARG A 364 -15.12 1.17 1.47
N ARG A 365 -14.83 2.38 0.96
CA ARG A 365 -15.84 3.38 0.53
C ARG A 365 -16.25 3.25 -0.95
N GLY A 366 -15.55 2.41 -1.72
CA GLY A 366 -15.81 2.16 -3.15
C GLY A 366 -14.77 2.77 -4.09
N TYR A 367 -13.85 3.61 -3.60
CA TYR A 367 -12.84 4.30 -4.41
C TYR A 367 -11.93 3.37 -5.20
N GLY A 368 -11.49 2.25 -4.62
CA GLY A 368 -10.66 1.28 -5.36
C GLY A 368 -11.36 0.73 -6.60
N LYS A 369 -12.66 0.40 -6.49
CA LYS A 369 -13.45 -0.03 -7.66
C LYS A 369 -13.70 1.10 -8.65
N LEU A 370 -13.79 2.34 -8.21
CA LEU A 370 -13.94 3.50 -9.10
C LEU A 370 -12.66 3.72 -9.92
N LEU A 371 -11.49 3.60 -9.30
CA LEU A 371 -10.19 3.66 -9.98
C LEU A 371 -10.02 2.52 -11.00
N ILE A 372 -10.44 1.29 -10.66
CA ILE A 372 -10.44 0.14 -11.60
C ILE A 372 -11.40 0.41 -12.78
N GLN A 373 -12.62 0.90 -12.52
CA GLN A 373 -13.54 1.30 -13.60
C GLN A 373 -12.90 2.32 -14.54
N LEU A 374 -12.24 3.34 -13.98
CA LEU A 374 -11.56 4.35 -14.77
C LEU A 374 -10.43 3.76 -15.63
N SER A 375 -9.60 2.86 -15.09
CA SER A 375 -8.52 2.26 -15.88
C SER A 375 -9.04 1.47 -17.10
N TYR A 376 -10.18 0.77 -16.96
CA TYR A 376 -10.83 0.07 -18.05
C TYR A 376 -11.54 1.01 -19.04
N GLU A 377 -12.18 2.08 -18.57
CA GLU A 377 -12.77 3.10 -19.44
C GLU A 377 -11.70 3.77 -20.33
N LEU A 378 -10.52 4.06 -19.78
CA LEU A 378 -9.39 4.58 -20.56
C LEU A 378 -8.93 3.57 -21.62
N SER A 379 -8.79 2.29 -21.26
CA SER A 379 -8.48 1.22 -22.22
C SER A 379 -9.53 1.10 -23.34
N SER A 380 -10.81 1.19 -22.99
CA SER A 380 -11.93 1.16 -23.93
C SER A 380 -11.84 2.31 -24.93
N ARG A 381 -11.59 3.55 -24.47
CA ARG A 381 -11.39 4.71 -25.35
C ARG A 381 -10.15 4.59 -26.23
N GLU A 382 -9.11 3.92 -25.74
CA GLU A 382 -7.91 3.59 -26.51
C GLU A 382 -8.11 2.43 -27.50
N GLY A 383 -9.24 1.73 -27.45
CA GLY A 383 -9.52 0.55 -28.27
C GLY A 383 -8.63 -0.65 -27.93
N VAL A 384 -8.21 -0.80 -26.67
CA VAL A 384 -7.38 -1.91 -26.21
C VAL A 384 -8.04 -2.70 -25.10
N ILE A 385 -7.73 -3.99 -25.03
CA ILE A 385 -8.10 -4.86 -23.93
C ILE A 385 -7.22 -4.55 -22.72
N GLY A 386 -7.82 -4.45 -21.54
CA GLY A 386 -7.16 -4.05 -20.30
C GLY A 386 -6.83 -5.22 -19.38
N THR A 387 -5.63 -5.17 -18.79
CA THR A 387 -5.20 -6.05 -17.68
C THR A 387 -4.28 -5.27 -16.74
N PRO A 388 -4.32 -5.51 -15.41
CA PRO A 388 -3.37 -4.91 -14.49
C PRO A 388 -2.02 -5.61 -14.53
N GLU A 389 -0.98 -4.90 -14.09
CA GLU A 389 0.33 -5.48 -13.79
C GLU A 389 0.21 -6.56 -12.70
N LYS A 390 1.03 -7.61 -12.84
CA LYS A 390 1.06 -8.77 -11.95
C LYS A 390 2.46 -8.88 -11.34
N PRO A 391 2.59 -9.34 -10.07
CA PRO A 391 1.53 -9.86 -9.20
C PRO A 391 0.69 -8.77 -8.51
N LEU A 392 -0.60 -9.05 -8.30
CA LEU A 392 -1.51 -8.20 -7.51
C LEU A 392 -1.33 -8.43 -6.01
N SER A 393 -1.49 -7.37 -5.20
CA SER A 393 -1.66 -7.50 -3.75
C SER A 393 -2.96 -8.23 -3.41
N ASP A 394 -3.08 -8.80 -2.21
CA ASP A 394 -4.30 -9.56 -1.84
C ASP A 394 -5.56 -8.69 -1.83
N LEU A 395 -5.46 -7.44 -1.36
CA LEU A 395 -6.54 -6.47 -1.47
C LEU A 395 -6.86 -6.12 -2.93
N GLY A 396 -5.82 -6.04 -3.78
CA GLY A 396 -5.95 -5.89 -5.22
C GLY A 396 -6.73 -7.04 -5.86
N LYS A 397 -6.34 -8.29 -5.58
CA LYS A 397 -7.02 -9.50 -6.07
C LYS A 397 -8.51 -9.49 -5.71
N VAL A 398 -8.87 -9.23 -4.45
CA VAL A 398 -10.28 -9.13 -4.02
C VAL A 398 -11.04 -8.09 -4.84
N SER A 399 -10.44 -6.91 -5.01
CA SER A 399 -11.07 -5.77 -5.68
C SER A 399 -11.27 -6.04 -7.17
N TYR A 400 -10.24 -6.54 -7.86
CA TYR A 400 -10.30 -6.91 -9.27
C TYR A 400 -11.26 -8.06 -9.54
N ARG A 401 -11.19 -9.16 -8.77
CA ARG A 401 -12.13 -10.28 -8.93
C ARG A 401 -13.57 -9.85 -8.76
N SER A 402 -13.85 -8.98 -7.78
CA SER A 402 -15.19 -8.46 -7.57
C SER A 402 -15.66 -7.56 -8.72
N TYR A 403 -14.75 -6.78 -9.32
CA TYR A 403 -15.02 -5.98 -10.52
C TYR A 403 -15.25 -6.85 -11.76
N TRP A 404 -14.33 -7.77 -12.05
CA TRP A 404 -14.42 -8.68 -13.20
C TRP A 404 -15.68 -9.53 -13.16
N TRP A 405 -16.05 -10.09 -12.00
CA TRP A 405 -17.32 -10.82 -11.88
C TRP A 405 -18.51 -9.96 -12.26
N TRP A 406 -18.52 -8.69 -11.85
CA TRP A 406 -19.62 -7.78 -12.17
C TRP A 406 -19.69 -7.51 -13.68
N VAL A 407 -18.56 -7.16 -14.32
CA VAL A 407 -18.51 -6.86 -15.76
C VAL A 407 -18.77 -8.11 -16.62
N ILE A 408 -18.20 -9.27 -16.25
CA ILE A 408 -18.41 -10.53 -16.99
C ILE A 408 -19.89 -10.92 -16.95
N LEU A 409 -20.59 -10.76 -15.81
CA LEU A 409 -22.03 -11.07 -15.73
C LEU A 409 -22.88 -10.07 -16.53
N GLU A 410 -22.47 -8.80 -16.66
CA GLU A 410 -23.14 -7.86 -17.56
C GLU A 410 -22.90 -8.24 -19.03
N ALA A 411 -21.67 -8.57 -19.42
CA ALA A 411 -21.34 -9.01 -20.78
C ALA A 411 -22.06 -10.30 -21.19
N LEU A 412 -22.18 -11.29 -20.29
CA LEU A 412 -22.92 -12.53 -20.54
C LEU A 412 -24.41 -12.27 -20.78
N ASP A 413 -25.00 -11.34 -20.04
CA ASP A 413 -26.41 -10.94 -20.21
C ASP A 413 -26.63 -10.22 -21.55
N GLU A 414 -25.70 -9.35 -21.96
CA GLU A 414 -25.78 -8.60 -23.21
C GLU A 414 -25.63 -9.49 -24.45
N LEU A 415 -24.69 -10.45 -24.42
CA LEU A 415 -24.48 -11.39 -25.53
C LEU A 415 -25.68 -12.30 -25.75
N ASN A 416 -26.38 -12.71 -24.68
CA ASN A 416 -27.62 -13.49 -24.71
C ASN A 416 -27.55 -14.75 -25.63
N ILE A 417 -26.44 -15.51 -25.54
CA ILE A 417 -26.22 -16.77 -26.23
C ILE A 417 -25.83 -17.89 -25.25
N ASP A 418 -26.15 -19.15 -25.59
CA ASP A 418 -25.93 -20.31 -24.70
C ASP A 418 -24.46 -20.78 -24.65
N ASP A 419 -23.71 -20.60 -25.73
CA ASP A 419 -22.29 -20.96 -25.82
C ASP A 419 -21.49 -19.70 -26.16
N VAL A 420 -20.71 -19.20 -25.19
CA VAL A 420 -19.87 -18.00 -25.32
C VAL A 420 -18.40 -18.42 -25.22
N THR A 421 -17.55 -17.97 -26.13
CA THR A 421 -16.10 -18.20 -26.01
C THR A 421 -15.47 -17.18 -25.06
N VAL A 422 -14.30 -17.51 -24.50
CA VAL A 422 -13.54 -16.53 -23.71
C VAL A 422 -13.17 -15.30 -24.56
N SER A 423 -12.91 -15.49 -25.86
CA SER A 423 -12.60 -14.38 -26.76
C SER A 423 -13.79 -13.43 -26.97
N ASP A 424 -15.01 -13.96 -27.10
CA ASP A 424 -16.23 -13.13 -27.18
C ASP A 424 -16.41 -12.29 -25.90
N LEU A 425 -16.17 -12.88 -24.74
CA LEU A 425 -16.23 -12.16 -23.46
C LEU A 425 -15.14 -11.10 -23.35
N SER A 426 -13.94 -11.38 -23.83
CA SER A 426 -12.83 -10.42 -23.83
C SER A 426 -13.17 -9.18 -24.65
N VAL A 427 -13.75 -9.37 -25.84
CA VAL A 427 -14.20 -8.27 -26.70
C VAL A 427 -15.37 -7.51 -26.06
N ALA A 428 -16.36 -8.20 -25.50
CA ALA A 428 -17.54 -7.57 -24.91
C ALA A 428 -17.22 -6.81 -23.61
N SER A 429 -16.32 -7.33 -22.77
CA SER A 429 -15.99 -6.76 -21.46
C SER A 429 -14.76 -5.85 -21.45
N GLY A 430 -13.90 -5.93 -22.46
CA GLY A 430 -12.59 -5.27 -22.49
C GLY A 430 -11.57 -5.86 -21.50
N ILE A 431 -11.81 -7.06 -20.96
CA ILE A 431 -10.94 -7.75 -20.00
C ILE A 431 -10.10 -8.81 -20.71
N ALA A 432 -8.82 -8.90 -20.39
CA ALA A 432 -7.94 -9.92 -20.96
C ALA A 432 -8.43 -11.37 -20.71
N GLU A 433 -8.22 -12.24 -21.69
CA GLU A 433 -8.68 -13.63 -21.66
C GLU A 433 -8.16 -14.39 -20.43
N ASP A 434 -6.89 -14.20 -20.05
CA ASP A 434 -6.30 -14.81 -18.85
C ASP A 434 -7.03 -14.41 -17.55
N ASP A 435 -7.48 -13.16 -17.47
CA ASP A 435 -8.19 -12.63 -16.30
C ASP A 435 -9.63 -13.18 -16.26
N ILE A 436 -10.28 -13.34 -17.42
CA ILE A 436 -11.57 -14.01 -17.55
C ILE A 436 -11.46 -15.48 -17.14
N ILE A 437 -10.46 -16.20 -17.68
CA ILE A 437 -10.20 -17.61 -17.38
C ILE A 437 -10.01 -17.80 -15.88
N SER A 438 -9.09 -17.05 -15.26
CA SER A 438 -8.80 -17.16 -13.83
C SER A 438 -9.98 -16.74 -12.94
N THR A 439 -10.84 -15.85 -13.42
CA THR A 439 -12.08 -15.48 -12.73
C THR A 439 -13.08 -16.64 -12.75
N LEU A 440 -13.40 -17.16 -13.93
CA LEU A 440 -14.41 -18.21 -14.12
C LEU A 440 -13.99 -19.58 -13.61
N GLN A 441 -12.68 -19.87 -13.58
CA GLN A 441 -12.13 -21.10 -13.01
C GLN A 441 -12.52 -21.32 -11.54
N THR A 442 -12.65 -20.25 -10.75
CA THR A 442 -12.99 -20.38 -9.32
C THR A 442 -14.37 -20.93 -9.04
N MET A 443 -15.29 -20.83 -10.01
CA MET A 443 -16.62 -21.41 -9.93
C MET A 443 -16.79 -22.63 -10.86
N GLN A 444 -15.69 -23.13 -11.44
CA GLN A 444 -15.70 -24.25 -12.40
C GLN A 444 -16.63 -24.01 -13.61
N LEU A 445 -16.79 -22.75 -14.03
CA LEU A 445 -17.71 -22.38 -15.12
C LEU A 445 -17.08 -22.46 -16.52
N ILE A 446 -15.84 -22.94 -16.59
CA ILE A 446 -15.06 -23.01 -17.83
C ILE A 446 -14.82 -24.46 -18.22
N LYS A 447 -14.97 -24.78 -19.51
CA LYS A 447 -14.61 -26.07 -20.08
C LYS A 447 -13.66 -25.86 -21.25
N TYR A 448 -12.77 -26.83 -21.46
CA TYR A 448 -11.88 -26.85 -22.61
C TYR A 448 -12.49 -27.71 -23.71
N TRP A 449 -12.63 -27.18 -24.92
CA TRP A 449 -13.22 -27.88 -26.05
C TRP A 449 -12.51 -27.53 -27.36
N LYS A 450 -12.04 -28.55 -28.09
CA LYS A 450 -11.39 -28.41 -29.41
C LYS A 450 -10.23 -27.38 -29.48
N GLY A 451 -9.49 -27.21 -28.40
CA GLY A 451 -8.36 -26.27 -28.38
C GLY A 451 -8.72 -24.87 -27.88
N ASP A 452 -9.98 -24.65 -27.49
CA ASP A 452 -10.47 -23.35 -27.03
C ASP A 452 -11.18 -23.46 -25.67
N HIS A 453 -11.19 -22.35 -24.93
CA HIS A 453 -11.93 -22.22 -23.68
C HIS A 453 -13.35 -21.76 -23.97
N VAL A 454 -14.32 -22.66 -23.75
CA VAL A 454 -15.74 -22.39 -23.95
C VAL A 454 -16.43 -22.26 -22.60
N VAL A 455 -17.13 -21.14 -22.43
CA VAL A 455 -17.99 -20.85 -21.28
C VAL A 455 -19.41 -21.17 -21.71
N ARG A 456 -19.88 -22.37 -21.33
CA ARG A 456 -21.30 -22.70 -21.48
C ARG A 456 -22.04 -22.08 -20.31
N THR A 457 -22.52 -20.86 -20.53
CA THR A 457 -23.40 -20.20 -19.57
C THR A 457 -24.85 -20.59 -19.87
N THR A 458 -25.66 -20.69 -18.83
CA THR A 458 -27.11 -20.69 -19.02
C THR A 458 -27.65 -19.46 -18.32
N ARG A 459 -28.75 -18.89 -18.79
CA ARG A 459 -29.41 -17.78 -18.09
C ARG A 459 -29.66 -18.10 -16.61
N ARG A 460 -29.97 -19.36 -16.30
CA ARG A 460 -30.12 -19.88 -14.93
C ARG A 460 -28.84 -19.77 -14.10
N LEU A 461 -27.67 -19.96 -14.69
CA LEU A 461 -26.39 -19.82 -14.00
C LEU A 461 -26.10 -18.35 -13.67
N VAL A 462 -26.36 -17.43 -14.60
CA VAL A 462 -26.20 -15.99 -14.36
C VAL A 462 -27.16 -15.50 -13.27
N GLU A 463 -28.44 -15.92 -13.34
CA GLU A 463 -29.45 -15.67 -12.30
C GLU A 463 -29.02 -16.27 -10.95
N HIS A 464 -28.46 -17.48 -10.94
CA HIS A 464 -27.93 -18.09 -9.73
C HIS A 464 -26.77 -17.29 -9.13
N CYS A 465 -25.76 -16.92 -9.94
CA CYS A 465 -24.63 -16.08 -9.52
C CYS A 465 -25.11 -14.76 -8.88
N ARG A 466 -26.14 -14.13 -9.46
CA ARG A 466 -26.79 -12.93 -8.89
C ARG A 466 -27.51 -13.24 -7.59
N SER A 467 -28.22 -14.36 -7.49
CA SER A 467 -28.93 -14.76 -6.27
C SER A 467 -28.00 -14.96 -5.07
N ILE A 468 -26.78 -15.45 -5.32
CA ILE A 468 -25.73 -15.63 -4.31
C ILE A 468 -24.81 -14.41 -4.16
N ASN A 469 -25.21 -13.25 -4.72
CA ASN A 469 -24.52 -11.97 -4.58
C ASN A 469 -23.10 -11.90 -5.17
N ILE A 470 -22.81 -12.71 -6.19
CA ILE A 470 -21.58 -12.60 -6.97
C ILE A 470 -21.74 -11.48 -8.01
N GLY A 471 -20.66 -10.72 -8.23
CA GLY A 471 -20.65 -9.63 -9.21
C GLY A 471 -21.59 -8.48 -8.88
N ARG A 472 -21.78 -8.18 -7.58
CA ARG A 472 -22.55 -7.01 -7.15
C ARG A 472 -22.02 -5.72 -7.81
N PRO A 473 -22.92 -4.88 -8.35
CA PRO A 473 -22.59 -3.54 -8.78
C PRO A 473 -21.71 -2.77 -7.80
N PRO A 474 -20.71 -2.01 -8.28
CA PRO A 474 -19.97 -1.07 -7.46
C PRO A 474 -20.89 -0.04 -6.80
N ARG A 475 -20.57 0.33 -5.56
CA ARG A 475 -21.27 1.41 -4.85
C ARG A 475 -21.13 2.75 -5.56
N LEU A 476 -19.94 3.02 -6.12
CA LEU A 476 -19.65 4.19 -6.93
C LEU A 476 -19.50 3.73 -8.38
N ARG A 477 -20.35 4.25 -9.26
CA ARG A 477 -20.28 3.99 -10.70
C ARG A 477 -19.62 5.14 -11.43
N LEU A 478 -18.60 4.82 -12.23
CA LEU A 478 -18.00 5.77 -13.16
C LEU A 478 -19.05 6.19 -14.19
N ASP A 479 -19.09 7.47 -14.50
CA ASP A 479 -19.94 8.03 -15.54
C ASP A 479 -19.09 8.43 -16.75
N PRO A 480 -19.14 7.69 -17.87
CA PRO A 480 -18.35 8.01 -19.05
C PRO A 480 -18.55 9.43 -19.57
N ASN A 481 -19.73 10.01 -19.38
CA ASN A 481 -20.03 11.37 -19.83
C ASN A 481 -19.33 12.45 -19.00
N CYS A 482 -18.94 12.12 -17.77
CA CYS A 482 -18.19 13.01 -16.88
C CYS A 482 -16.67 12.93 -17.12
N LEU A 483 -16.20 11.98 -17.91
CA LEU A 483 -14.78 11.80 -18.26
C LEU A 483 -14.45 12.59 -19.54
N LYS A 484 -13.72 13.69 -19.37
CA LYS A 484 -13.18 14.57 -20.42
C LYS A 484 -11.75 14.13 -20.76
N TRP A 485 -11.65 13.00 -21.44
CA TRP A 485 -10.38 12.40 -21.80
C TRP A 485 -10.42 11.78 -23.19
N TRP A 486 -9.34 11.94 -23.96
CA TRP A 486 -9.19 11.37 -25.29
C TRP A 486 -7.78 10.77 -25.46
N PRO A 487 -7.64 9.63 -26.18
CA PRO A 487 -6.35 9.03 -26.44
C PRO A 487 -5.41 10.02 -27.12
N ARG A 488 -4.20 10.18 -26.56
CA ARG A 488 -3.13 10.90 -27.26
C ARG A 488 -2.70 10.04 -28.45
N THR A 489 -2.59 10.65 -29.64
CA THR A 489 -2.27 9.96 -30.89
C THR A 489 -1.07 9.04 -30.68
N ARG A 490 -1.29 7.72 -30.74
CA ARG A 490 -0.18 6.76 -30.77
C ARG A 490 0.60 7.06 -32.04
N HIS A 491 1.81 7.59 -31.93
CA HIS A 491 2.77 7.52 -33.02
C HIS A 491 3.14 6.05 -33.20
N VAL A 492 2.30 5.33 -33.93
CA VAL A 492 2.66 4.04 -34.50
C VAL A 492 3.72 4.39 -35.54
N ASN A 493 4.99 4.12 -35.23
CA ASN A 493 6.00 4.02 -36.27
C ASN A 493 5.55 2.88 -37.19
N THR A 494 4.96 3.26 -38.32
CA THR A 494 4.68 2.36 -39.42
C THR A 494 6.01 1.93 -40.03
N ASN A 495 6.65 0.93 -39.43
CA ASN A 495 7.56 0.07 -40.16
C ASN A 495 6.78 -1.17 -40.58
N HIS A 496 6.77 -1.36 -41.89
CA HIS A 496 6.15 -2.44 -42.66
C HIS A 496 5.89 -3.75 -41.89
N ASP A 497 4.62 -4.05 -41.66
CA ASP A 497 4.01 -5.27 -42.17
C ASP A 497 2.49 -5.12 -42.24
N SER A 498 2.06 -4.57 -43.37
CA SER A 498 0.65 -4.54 -43.79
C SER A 498 0.21 -5.94 -44.22
N LYS A 499 -0.70 -6.55 -43.47
CA LYS A 499 -1.92 -7.24 -43.98
C LYS A 499 -2.60 -8.00 -42.84
N LEU A 500 -3.65 -7.40 -42.25
CA LEU A 500 -4.91 -8.03 -41.86
C LEU A 500 -5.68 -7.05 -40.96
N GLY A 501 -6.92 -6.71 -41.33
CA GLY A 501 -7.90 -6.16 -40.38
C GLY A 501 -8.44 -4.74 -40.61
N ALA A 502 -8.23 -4.11 -41.77
CA ALA A 502 -8.95 -2.87 -42.10
C ALA A 502 -10.35 -3.19 -42.67
N HIS A 503 -11.28 -3.71 -41.87
CA HIS A 503 -12.67 -3.88 -42.31
C HIS A 503 -13.78 -3.83 -41.24
N HIS A 504 -13.52 -3.44 -39.98
CA HIS A 504 -14.57 -3.46 -38.94
C HIS A 504 -14.72 -2.20 -38.07
N LEU A 505 -14.34 -1.01 -38.57
CA LEU A 505 -14.59 0.28 -37.90
C LEU A 505 -15.59 1.13 -38.67
N LYS A 506 -16.81 0.63 -38.82
CA LYS A 506 -18.03 1.43 -39.04
C LYS A 506 -19.20 0.62 -38.51
N ILE A 507 -19.69 0.97 -37.32
CA ILE A 507 -21.09 0.96 -36.87
C ILE A 507 -21.04 1.42 -35.40
N PHE A 508 -22.02 2.24 -35.01
CA PHE A 508 -22.21 2.97 -33.74
C PHE A 508 -21.98 4.49 -33.83
N GLN A 509 -22.75 5.09 -34.74
CA GLN A 509 -23.42 6.37 -34.48
C GLN A 509 -24.91 6.04 -34.43
N TRP A 510 -25.55 6.21 -33.26
CA TRP A 510 -26.90 6.74 -33.05
C TRP A 510 -27.03 7.10 -31.57
#